data_AF-A0A0G1U0U2-F1
#
_entry.id   AF-A0A0G1U0U2-F1
#
_cell.length_a   1.000
_cell.length_b   1.000
_cell.length_c   1.000
_cell.angle_alpha   90.00
_cell.angle_beta   90.00
_cell.angle_gamma   90.00
#
_symmetry.space_group_name_H-M   'P 1'
#
loop_
_entity.id
_entity.type
_entity.pdbx_description
1 polymer ?
#
loop_
_entity_poly.entity_id
_entity_poly.type
_entity_poly.pdbx_seq_one_letter_code
_entity_poly.pdbx_strand_id
1 'polypeptide(L)'
;MHWTKWPYWLKGGVIGGGVAFLFYFLLYGCFFATSIDLKPGEVGFTYYCLVFFVISPIYPVGLLLNLLGPIFDYSSGFVEAYAPILNIPIWFIIGSIVGILVGYIKKSPPKRAL
;
A
#
# COMPACT_ATOMS: atom_id res chain seq x y z
N MET A 1 -7.19 13.23 21.28
CA MET A 1 -5.75 12.97 21.08
C MET A 1 -5.26 13.87 19.96
N HIS A 2 -4.29 14.77 20.20
CA HIS A 2 -3.79 15.70 19.17
C HIS A 2 -2.68 15.00 18.35
N TRP A 3 -2.98 14.62 17.10
CA TRP A 3 -2.04 13.97 16.17
C TRP A 3 -0.73 14.78 16.02
N THR A 4 -0.78 16.09 16.23
CA THR A 4 0.39 16.99 16.21
C THR A 4 1.48 16.59 17.20
N LYS A 5 1.15 15.93 18.31
CA LYS A 5 2.13 15.48 19.32
C LYS A 5 2.75 14.10 19.05
N TRP A 6 2.27 13.36 18.05
CA TRP A 6 2.80 12.03 17.76
C TRP A 6 4.25 12.08 17.24
N PRO A 7 5.07 11.08 17.58
CA PRO A 7 6.41 10.98 17.04
C PRO A 7 6.36 10.78 15.53
N TYR A 8 7.36 11.29 14.81
CA TYR A 8 7.33 11.33 13.34
C TYR A 8 7.24 9.96 12.68
N TRP A 9 7.83 8.92 13.29
CA TRP A 9 7.71 7.54 12.80
C TRP A 9 6.25 7.08 12.74
N LEU A 10 5.50 7.27 13.83
CA LEU A 10 4.09 6.89 13.91
C LEU A 10 3.24 7.69 12.92
N LYS A 11 3.50 8.99 12.77
CA LYS A 11 2.82 9.82 11.76
C LYS A 11 3.07 9.30 10.35
N GLY A 12 4.32 9.02 10.01
CA GLY A 12 4.69 8.49 8.69
C GLY A 12 4.06 7.13 8.43
N GLY A 13 4.07 6.24 9.42
CA GLY A 13 3.46 4.91 9.32
C GLY A 13 1.95 4.97 9.10
N VAL A 14 1.22 5.78 9.87
CA VAL A 14 -0.23 5.90 9.70
C VAL A 14 -0.58 6.57 8.36
N ILE A 15 0.22 7.53 7.87
CA ILE A 15 0.04 8.09 6.52
C ILE A 15 0.26 7.00 5.45
N GLY A 16 1.38 6.29 5.49
CA GLY A 16 1.70 5.24 4.51
C GLY A 16 0.68 4.10 4.51
N GLY A 17 0.40 3.54 5.69
CA GLY A 17 -0.60 2.49 5.87
C GLY A 17 -2.02 2.96 5.54
N GLY A 18 -2.36 4.20 5.86
CA GLY A 18 -3.66 4.79 5.54
C GLY A 18 -3.89 4.98 4.04
N VAL A 19 -2.86 5.43 3.30
CA VAL A 19 -2.92 5.49 1.83
C VAL A 19 -3.05 4.08 1.24
N ALA A 20 -2.26 3.12 1.71
CA ALA A 20 -2.37 1.72 1.29
C ALA A 20 -3.77 1.13 1.56
N PHE A 21 -4.34 1.42 2.72
CA PHE A 21 -5.69 1.00 3.11
C PHE A 21 -6.77 1.64 2.23
N LEU A 22 -6.66 2.93 1.92
CA LEU A 22 -7.59 3.60 1.02
C LEU A 22 -7.62 2.92 -0.36
N PHE A 23 -6.46 2.62 -0.93
CA PHE A 23 -6.38 1.93 -2.23
C PHE A 23 -6.90 0.50 -2.18
N TYR A 24 -6.71 -0.22 -1.07
CA TYR A 24 -7.35 -1.51 -0.85
C TYR A 24 -8.88 -1.38 -0.97
N PHE A 25 -9.49 -0.41 -0.28
CA PHE A 25 -10.94 -0.18 -0.37
C PHE A 25 -11.40 0.24 -1.76
N LEU A 26 -10.63 1.08 -2.46
CA LEU A 26 -10.96 1.48 -3.84
C LEU A 26 -10.91 0.29 -4.80
N LEU A 27 -9.90 -0.59 -4.66
CA LEU A 27 -9.75 -1.78 -5.51
C LEU A 27 -10.91 -2.76 -5.28
N TYR A 28 -11.14 -3.20 -4.04
CA TYR A 28 -12.20 -4.16 -3.74
C TYR A 28 -13.59 -3.56 -3.86
N GLY A 29 -13.75 -2.27 -3.56
CA GLY A 29 -14.99 -1.53 -3.81
C GLY A 29 -15.32 -1.46 -5.30
N CYS A 30 -14.33 -1.26 -6.16
CA CYS A 30 -14.51 -1.31 -7.61
C CYS A 30 -14.90 -2.71 -8.10
N PHE A 31 -14.22 -3.76 -7.63
CA PHE A 31 -14.61 -5.14 -7.96
C PHE A 31 -16.02 -5.45 -7.49
N PHE A 32 -16.38 -5.07 -6.26
CA PHE A 32 -17.72 -5.26 -5.74
C PHE A 32 -18.76 -4.50 -6.58
N ALA A 33 -18.55 -3.22 -6.85
CA ALA A 33 -19.48 -2.41 -7.63
C ALA A 33 -19.69 -2.94 -9.05
N THR A 34 -18.61 -3.40 -9.71
CA THR A 34 -18.68 -3.90 -11.09
C THR A 34 -19.17 -5.35 -11.17
N SER A 35 -19.04 -6.13 -10.10
CA SER A 35 -19.62 -7.47 -9.98
C SER A 35 -21.15 -7.50 -9.97
N ILE A 36 -21.80 -6.37 -9.66
CA ILE A 36 -23.26 -6.23 -9.65
C ILE A 36 -23.84 -6.25 -11.08
N ASP A 37 -23.06 -5.81 -12.07
CA ASP A 37 -23.47 -5.76 -13.48
C ASP A 37 -23.15 -7.05 -14.26
N LEU A 38 -22.42 -7.98 -13.65
CA LEU A 38 -22.02 -9.25 -14.27
C LEU A 38 -23.13 -10.30 -14.11
N LYS A 39 -23.43 -11.02 -15.20
CA LYS A 39 -24.41 -12.13 -15.16
C LYS A 39 -23.91 -13.24 -14.22
N PRO A 40 -24.81 -14.02 -13.58
CA PRO A 40 -24.41 -15.16 -12.77
C PRO A 40 -23.54 -16.13 -13.60
N GLY A 41 -22.28 -16.30 -13.19
CA GLY A 41 -21.30 -17.16 -13.88
C GLY A 41 -20.20 -16.42 -14.65
N GLU A 42 -20.31 -15.09 -14.82
CA GLU A 42 -19.23 -14.28 -15.38
C GLU A 42 -18.35 -13.72 -14.26
N VAL A 43 -17.18 -14.35 -14.05
CA VAL A 43 -16.13 -13.78 -13.19
C VAL A 43 -15.37 -12.74 -14.02
N GLY A 44 -16.01 -11.59 -14.25
CA GLY A 44 -15.41 -10.51 -15.02
C GLY A 44 -14.28 -9.87 -14.24
N PHE A 45 -13.04 -10.12 -14.64
CA PHE A 45 -11.91 -9.29 -14.23
C PHE A 45 -12.11 -7.91 -14.86
N THR A 46 -12.66 -6.98 -14.10
CA THR A 46 -12.95 -5.65 -14.62
C THR A 46 -11.64 -4.88 -14.78
N TYR A 47 -11.11 -4.83 -16.00
CA TYR A 47 -9.84 -4.15 -16.33
C TYR A 47 -9.77 -2.70 -15.82
N TYR A 48 -10.90 -2.01 -15.71
CA TYR A 48 -10.97 -0.65 -15.18
C TYR A 48 -10.54 -0.56 -13.71
N CYS A 49 -10.77 -1.62 -12.90
CA CYS A 49 -10.35 -1.66 -11.49
C CYS A 49 -8.84 -1.86 -11.33
N LEU A 50 -8.15 -2.42 -12.33
CA LEU A 50 -6.69 -2.57 -12.31
C LEU A 50 -5.96 -1.23 -12.22
N VAL A 51 -6.60 -0.12 -12.58
CA VAL A 51 -6.02 1.21 -12.38
C VAL A 51 -5.64 1.43 -10.91
N PHE A 52 -6.49 0.99 -9.98
CA PHE A 52 -6.24 1.07 -8.53
C PHE A 52 -5.21 0.06 -8.06
N PHE A 53 -4.86 -0.94 -8.85
CA PHE A 53 -3.72 -1.80 -8.57
C PHE A 53 -2.43 -1.13 -9.03
N VAL A 54 -2.37 -0.63 -10.28
CA VAL A 54 -1.16 -0.11 -10.93
C VAL A 54 -0.67 1.22 -10.33
N ILE A 55 -1.58 2.16 -10.06
CA ILE A 55 -1.19 3.49 -9.53
C ILE A 55 -0.96 3.49 -8.02
N SER A 56 -1.28 2.38 -7.35
CA SER A 56 -1.34 2.34 -5.90
C SER A 56 -0.09 1.75 -5.28
N PRO A 57 0.03 1.84 -3.95
CA PRO A 57 1.12 1.21 -3.21
C PRO A 57 1.11 -0.33 -3.35
N ILE A 58 0.02 -0.93 -3.84
CA ILE A 58 -0.14 -2.38 -4.04
C ILE A 58 0.81 -2.90 -5.13
N TYR A 59 0.98 -2.15 -6.22
CA TYR A 59 1.81 -2.58 -7.36
C TYR A 59 3.25 -2.99 -6.97
N PRO A 60 4.04 -2.15 -6.28
CA PRO A 60 5.40 -2.55 -5.89
C PRO A 60 5.43 -3.75 -4.95
N VAL A 61 4.38 -3.95 -4.15
CA VAL A 61 4.26 -5.14 -3.28
C VAL A 61 3.95 -6.39 -4.09
N GLY A 62 3.04 -6.30 -5.06
CA GLY A 62 2.79 -7.39 -6.01
C GLY A 62 4.02 -7.75 -6.84
N LEU A 63 4.79 -6.74 -7.27
CA LEU A 63 6.06 -6.96 -7.98
C LEU A 63 7.08 -7.68 -7.08
N LEU A 64 7.21 -7.27 -5.82
CA LEU A 64 8.09 -7.91 -4.86
C LEU A 64 7.70 -9.37 -4.62
N LEU A 65 6.42 -9.66 -4.41
CA LEU A 65 5.93 -11.03 -4.19
C LEU A 65 6.11 -11.92 -5.42
N ASN A 66 5.90 -11.39 -6.63
CA ASN A 66 6.20 -12.11 -7.87
C ASN A 66 7.70 -12.43 -8.00
N LEU A 67 8.58 -11.50 -7.65
CA LEU A 67 10.03 -11.71 -7.67
C LEU A 67 10.47 -12.78 -6.66
N LEU A 68 9.81 -12.81 -5.49
CA LEU A 68 10.05 -13.79 -4.43
C LEU A 68 9.35 -15.14 -4.69
N GLY A 69 8.40 -15.20 -5.63
CA GLY A 69 7.62 -16.38 -5.96
C GLY A 69 8.45 -17.65 -6.18
N PRO A 70 9.52 -17.63 -7.00
CA PRO A 70 10.38 -18.80 -7.22
C PRO A 70 11.16 -19.27 -5.98
N ILE A 71 11.38 -18.39 -5.00
CA ILE A 71 12.13 -18.70 -3.78
C ILE A 71 11.24 -19.44 -2.77
N PHE A 72 9.97 -19.05 -2.71
CA PHE A 72 9.03 -19.55 -1.70
C PHE A 72 7.88 -20.40 -2.28
N ASP A 73 7.91 -20.67 -3.58
CA ASP A 73 6.95 -21.48 -4.33
C ASP A 73 5.50 -20.97 -4.23
N TYR A 74 5.31 -19.65 -4.35
CA TYR A 74 3.98 -19.03 -4.38
C TYR A 74 3.40 -19.01 -5.80
N SER A 75 2.11 -19.33 -5.93
CA SER A 75 1.38 -19.20 -7.20
C SER A 75 1.04 -17.74 -7.53
N SER A 76 0.76 -17.43 -8.80
CA SER A 76 0.28 -16.11 -9.21
C SER A 76 -1.01 -15.71 -8.50
N GLY A 77 -1.92 -16.67 -8.27
CA GLY A 77 -3.14 -16.45 -7.49
C GLY A 77 -2.88 -16.04 -6.04
N PHE A 78 -1.78 -16.50 -5.44
CA PHE A 78 -1.35 -16.02 -4.12
C PHE A 78 -0.96 -14.55 -4.18
N VAL A 79 -0.18 -14.14 -5.18
CA VAL A 79 0.24 -12.74 -5.31
C VAL A 79 -0.96 -11.82 -5.49
N GLU A 80 -1.91 -12.20 -6.35
CA GLU A 80 -3.13 -11.41 -6.59
C GLU A 80 -4.00 -11.27 -5.33
N ALA A 81 -4.16 -12.35 -4.56
CA ALA A 81 -4.98 -12.34 -3.35
C ALA A 81 -4.32 -11.61 -2.17
N TYR A 82 -3.01 -11.80 -1.98
CA TYR A 82 -2.31 -11.35 -0.77
C TYR A 82 -1.55 -10.02 -0.94
N ALA A 83 -1.16 -9.62 -2.16
CA ALA A 83 -0.49 -8.32 -2.36
C ALA A 83 -1.33 -7.14 -1.84
N PRO A 84 -2.65 -7.03 -2.11
CA PRO A 84 -3.48 -5.95 -1.58
C PRO A 84 -3.52 -5.91 -0.04
N ILE A 85 -3.47 -7.07 0.60
CA ILE A 85 -3.54 -7.21 2.07
C ILE A 85 -2.18 -6.86 2.68
N LEU A 86 -1.10 -7.46 2.18
CA LEU A 86 0.27 -7.25 2.67
C LEU A 86 0.78 -5.83 2.39
N ASN A 87 0.20 -5.14 1.41
CA ASN A 87 0.47 -3.75 1.12
C ASN A 87 0.34 -2.84 2.35
N ILE A 88 -0.67 -3.06 3.20
CA ILE A 88 -0.95 -2.20 4.36
C ILE A 88 0.18 -2.25 5.40
N PRO A 89 0.57 -3.41 5.96
CA PRO A 89 1.66 -3.47 6.93
C PRO A 89 3.00 -3.08 6.32
N ILE A 90 3.26 -3.41 5.05
CA ILE A 90 4.51 -3.04 4.37
C ILE A 90 4.64 -1.51 4.27
N TRP A 91 3.60 -0.82 3.81
CA TRP A 91 3.65 0.64 3.68
C TRP A 91 3.54 1.37 5.01
N PHE A 92 2.93 0.77 6.03
CA PHE A 92 3.05 1.27 7.40
C PHE A 92 4.52 1.27 7.87
N ILE A 93 5.27 0.20 7.59
CA ILE A 93 6.69 0.11 7.95
C ILE A 93 7.53 1.09 7.13
N ILE A 94 7.35 1.14 5.80
CA ILE A 94 8.06 2.08 4.92
C ILE A 94 7.79 3.53 5.35
N GLY A 95 6.51 3.87 5.54
CA GLY A 95 6.11 5.19 6.02
C GLY A 95 6.71 5.52 7.39
N SER A 96 6.82 4.53 8.27
CA SER A 96 7.46 4.68 9.58
C SER A 96 8.94 5.03 9.47
N ILE A 97 9.68 4.34 8.59
CA ILE A 97 11.10 4.60 8.33
C ILE A 97 11.29 6.02 7.75
N VAL A 98 10.47 6.41 6.79
CA VAL A 98 10.49 7.77 6.23
C VAL A 98 10.19 8.80 7.32
N GLY A 99 9.22 8.53 8.19
CA GLY A 99 8.91 9.38 9.35
C GLY A 99 10.09 9.54 10.30
N ILE A 100 10.85 8.47 10.57
CA ILE A 100 12.10 8.52 11.36
C ILE A 100 13.10 9.47 10.70
N LEU A 101 13.36 9.31 9.40
CA LEU A 101 14.30 10.15 8.64
C LEU A 101 13.91 11.63 8.68
N VAL A 102 12.64 11.95 8.45
CA VAL A 102 12.11 13.32 8.56
C VAL A 102 12.29 13.86 9.97
N GLY A 103 12.07 13.04 10.99
CA GLY A 103 12.30 13.39 12.39
C GLY A 103 13.76 13.73 12.69
N TYR A 104 14.72 12.97 12.12
CA TYR A 104 16.15 13.26 12.23
C TYR A 104 16.51 14.58 11.54
N ILE A 105 16.10 14.77 10.29
CA ILE A 105 16.40 15.98 9.52
C ILE A 105 15.87 17.24 10.21
N LYS A 106 14.66 17.18 10.79
CA LYS A 106 14.06 18.32 11.51
C LYS A 106 14.69 18.57 12.89
N LYS A 107 15.32 17.57 13.50
CA LYS A 107 16.04 17.74 14.78
C LYS A 107 17.48 18.22 14.57
N SER A 108 18.08 17.95 13.41
CA SER A 108 19.36 18.52 13.02
C SER A 108 19.16 20.00 12.63
N PRO A 109 19.79 20.98 13.30
CA PRO A 109 19.74 22.36 12.83
C PRO A 109 20.32 22.41 11.41
N PRO A 110 19.76 23.22 10.49
CA PRO A 110 20.45 23.49 9.23
C PRO A 110 21.80 24.11 9.62
N LYS A 111 22.89 23.45 9.25
CA LYS A 111 24.23 24.07 9.33
C LYS A 111 24.12 25.34 8.48
N ARG A 112 24.01 26.51 9.11
CA ARG A 112 24.24 27.78 8.44
C ARG A 112 25.63 27.66 7.81
N ALA A 113 25.67 27.53 6.49
CA ALA A 113 26.89 27.76 5.75
C ALA A 113 27.31 29.19 6.06
N LEU A 114 28.54 29.31 6.56
CA LEU A 114 29.28 30.55 6.81
C LEU A 114 29.26 31.45 5.58
#